data_AF-A0A4Q6BJN6-F1
#
_entry.id   AF-A0A4Q6BJN6-F1
#
_cell.length_a   1.000
_cell.length_b   1.000
_cell.length_c   1.000
_cell.angle_alpha   90.00
_cell.angle_beta   90.00
_cell.angle_gamma   90.00
#
_symmetry.space_group_name_H-M   'P 1'
#
loop_
_entity.id
_entity.type
_entity.pdbx_description
1 polymer ?
#
loop_
_entity_poly.entity_id
_entity_poly.type
_entity_poly.pdbx_seq_one_letter_code
_entity_poly.pdbx_strand_id
1 'polypeptide(L)' 'MSFTDSKGVTREHVFGDGRLSIMAGPCSIESKEHLIETATGVKNAGATILRGGVYKMRTSPDAFQGLGSNALSFV' A
#
# COMPACT_ATOMS: atom_id res chain seq x y z
N MET A 1 -2.21 -14.38 -30.87
CA MET A 1 -2.77 -13.90 -29.58
C MET A 1 -1.78 -12.93 -28.95
N SER A 2 -1.83 -11.66 -29.32
CA SER A 2 -1.06 -10.60 -28.67
C SER A 2 -1.84 -10.18 -27.43
N PHE A 3 -1.42 -10.66 -26.26
CA PHE A 3 -1.82 -10.07 -24.98
C PHE A 3 -1.37 -8.61 -25.04
N THR A 4 -2.32 -7.69 -25.19
CA THR A 4 -2.06 -6.26 -25.08
C THR A 4 -1.43 -5.99 -23.72
N ASP A 5 -0.18 -5.55 -23.74
CA ASP A 5 0.63 -5.18 -22.60
C ASP A 5 -0.07 -4.03 -21.83
N SER A 6 -0.85 -4.37 -20.81
CA SER A 6 -1.67 -3.43 -20.05
C SER A 6 -0.77 -2.63 -19.10
N LYS A 7 -0.08 -1.63 -19.62
CA LYS A 7 0.76 -0.72 -18.84
C LYS A 7 -0.10 0.17 -17.95
N GLY A 8 0.17 0.17 -16.65
CA GLY A 8 -0.43 1.09 -15.68
C GLY A 8 0.62 2.09 -15.18
N VAL A 9 0.23 3.34 -14.95
CA VAL A 9 1.13 4.39 -14.47
C VAL A 9 0.55 5.03 -13.21
N THR A 10 1.33 5.04 -12.12
CA THR A 10 1.11 5.95 -10.98
C THR A 10 2.07 7.14 -11.11
N ARG A 11 1.95 8.16 -10.25
CA ARG A 11 2.68 9.44 -10.39
C ARG A 11 4.16 9.28 -10.73
N GLU A 12 4.83 8.22 -10.23
CA GLU A 12 6.25 7.96 -10.52
C GLU A 12 6.60 6.48 -10.80
N HIS A 13 5.65 5.54 -10.79
CA HIS A 13 5.93 4.11 -11.00
C HIS A 13 5.14 3.54 -12.17
N VAL A 14 5.82 2.79 -13.04
CA VAL A 14 5.22 2.15 -14.23
C VAL A 14 5.14 0.65 -13.99
N PHE A 15 3.97 0.07 -14.26
CA PHE A 15 3.76 -1.37 -14.25
C PHE A 15 3.86 -1.94 -15.66
N GLY A 16 4.41 -3.15 -15.79
CA GLY A 16 4.49 -3.85 -17.07
C GLY A 16 5.59 -3.34 -18.01
N ASP A 17 6.59 -2.63 -17.49
CA ASP A 17 7.75 -2.16 -18.27
C ASP A 17 8.98 -3.08 -18.14
N GLY A 18 8.80 -4.29 -17.61
CA GLY A 18 9.87 -5.25 -17.37
C GLY A 18 10.59 -5.07 -16.03
N ARG A 19 10.31 -4.00 -15.25
CA ARG A 19 10.84 -3.85 -13.88
C ARG A 19 9.96 -4.58 -12.86
N LEU A 20 10.61 -5.23 -11.89
CA LEU A 20 9.90 -5.87 -10.77
C LEU A 20 9.27 -4.80 -9.88
N SER A 21 7.95 -4.89 -9.69
CA SER A 21 7.19 -3.99 -8.82
C SER A 21 6.84 -4.71 -7.52
N ILE A 22 7.27 -4.16 -6.39
CA ILE A 22 7.02 -4.76 -5.07
C ILE A 22 6.14 -3.81 -4.24
N MET A 23 4.96 -4.29 -3.86
CA MET A 23 4.03 -3.61 -2.95
C MET A 23 4.17 -4.16 -1.53
N ALA A 24 4.65 -3.34 -0.61
CA ALA A 24 4.84 -3.74 0.79
C ALA A 24 4.39 -2.65 1.76
N GLY A 25 4.06 -3.04 2.99
CA GLY A 25 3.56 -2.14 4.02
C GLY A 25 2.60 -2.84 4.98
N PRO A 26 2.09 -2.13 5.99
CA PRO A 26 1.33 -2.75 7.06
C PRO A 26 -0.03 -3.25 6.59
N CYS A 27 -0.57 -4.25 7.31
CA CYS A 27 -1.90 -4.76 7.03
C CYS A 27 -2.96 -3.65 7.21
N SER A 28 -2.93 -2.96 8.35
CA SER A 28 -3.80 -1.83 8.68
C SER A 28 -2.94 -0.64 9.10
N ILE A 29 -3.40 0.57 8.82
CA ILE A 29 -2.76 1.79 9.33
C ILE A 29 -3.28 2.04 10.74
N GLU A 30 -2.37 2.01 11.70
CA GLU A 30 -2.68 2.06 13.14
C GLU A 30 -2.20 3.37 13.80
N SER A 31 -1.19 4.02 13.23
CA SER A 31 -0.77 5.40 13.57
C SER A 31 0.06 5.98 12.42
N LYS A 32 0.31 7.30 12.45
CA LYS A 32 1.15 7.98 11.47
C LYS A 32 2.61 7.56 11.61
N GLU A 33 3.08 7.43 12.85
CA GLU A 33 4.46 7.06 13.19
C GLU A 33 4.76 5.65 12.69
N HIS A 34 3.86 4.70 12.97
CA HIS A 34 3.96 3.32 12.50
C HIS A 34 3.97 3.22 10.97
N LEU A 35 3.14 4.03 10.29
CA LEU A 35 3.11 4.07 8.83
C LEU A 35 4.45 4.57 8.27
N ILE A 36 5.00 5.65 8.82
CA ILE A 36 6.26 6.25 8.36
C ILE A 36 7.44 5.31 8.61
N GLU A 37 7.49 4.68 9.79
CA GLU A 37 8.53 3.69 10.11
C GLU A 37 8.48 2.52 9.14
N THR A 38 7.29 1.95 8.91
CA THR A 38 7.12 0.84 7.97
C THR A 38 7.48 1.26 6.54
N ALA A 39 7.03 2.45 6.11
CA ALA A 39 7.34 2.99 4.79
C ALA A 39 8.85 3.11 4.56
N THR A 40 9.57 3.59 5.56
CA THR A 40 11.03 3.72 5.52
C THR A 40 11.69 2.34 5.43
N GLY A 41 11.25 1.39 6.25
CA GLY A 41 11.78 0.02 6.25
C GLY A 41 11.57 -0.69 4.91
N VAL A 42 10.35 -0.67 4.36
CA VAL A 42 10.06 -1.35 3.10
C VAL A 42 10.72 -0.67 1.90
N LYS A 43 10.86 0.66 1.91
CA LYS A 43 11.60 1.39 0.87
C LYS A 43 13.07 0.99 0.85
N ASN A 44 13.71 0.92 2.03
CA ASN A 44 15.11 0.49 2.15
C ASN A 44 15.30 -0.97 1.73
N ALA A 45 14.28 -1.81 1.88
CA ALA A 45 14.27 -3.20 1.41
C ALA A 45 13.98 -3.35 -0.10
N GLY A 46 13.71 -2.26 -0.82
CA GLY A 46 13.48 -2.26 -2.26
C GLY A 46 12.02 -2.32 -2.70
N ALA A 47 11.05 -2.09 -1.80
CA ALA A 47 9.66 -1.91 -2.19
C ALA A 47 9.50 -0.62 -3.00
N THR A 48 8.81 -0.72 -4.14
CA THR A 48 8.55 0.42 -5.02
C THR A 48 7.24 1.11 -4.70
N ILE A 49 6.35 0.43 -3.95
CA ILE A 49 5.02 0.91 -3.62
C ILE A 49 4.71 0.59 -2.16
N LEU A 50 4.22 1.60 -1.43
CA LEU A 50 3.69 1.44 -0.08
C LEU A 50 2.21 1.04 -0.13
N ARG A 51 1.83 0.01 0.63
CA ARG A 51 0.42 -0.37 0.86
C ARG A 51 0.04 -0.22 2.33
N GLY A 52 -1.20 0.18 2.61
CA GLY A 52 -1.72 0.26 3.97
C GLY A 52 -3.25 0.36 4.00
N GLY A 53 -3.91 -0.53 4.75
CA GLY A 53 -5.37 -0.54 4.83
C GLY A 53 -5.91 0.51 5.79
N VAL A 54 -6.66 1.49 5.27
CA VAL A 54 -7.34 2.51 6.08
C VAL A 54 -8.67 2.00 6.64
N TYR A 55 -9.40 1.23 5.83
CA TYR A 55 -10.66 0.57 6.19
C TYR A 55 -10.46 -0.95 6.11
N LYS A 56 -10.93 -1.66 7.12
CA LYS A 56 -10.93 -3.12 7.15
C LYS A 56 -12.35 -3.62 7.21
N MET A 57 -12.80 -4.27 6.14
CA MET A 57 -14.04 -5.02 6.15
C MET A 57 -13.83 -6.30 6.98
N ARG A 58 -14.09 -6.23 8.28
CA ARG A 58 -13.95 -7.37 9.19
C ARG A 58 -15.24 -8.17 9.21
N THR A 59 -15.11 -9.49 9.22
CA THR A 59 -16.25 -10.40 9.41
C THR A 59 -16.86 -10.25 10.81
N SER A 60 -16.03 -9.95 11.81
CA SER A 60 -16.49 -9.65 13.17
C SER A 60 -16.56 -8.13 13.39
N PRO A 61 -17.67 -7.61 13.96
CA PRO A 61 -17.84 -6.19 14.24
C PRO A 61 -16.89 -5.69 15.33
N ASP A 62 -16.53 -6.53 16.30
CA ASP A 62 -15.70 -6.15 17.45
C ASP A 62 -14.20 -6.06 17.12
N ALA A 63 -13.81 -6.50 15.92
CA ALA A 63 -12.44 -6.41 15.47
C ALA A 63 -12.10 -4.99 15.03
N PHE A 64 -10.81 -4.63 15.09
CA PHE A 64 -10.34 -3.32 14.61
C PHE A 64 -10.75 -3.07 13.14
N GLN A 65 -11.58 -2.04 12.92
CA GLN A 65 -12.13 -1.71 11.60
C GLN A 65 -11.20 -0.82 10.75
N GLY A 66 -10.03 -0.47 11.27
CA GLY A 66 -9.17 0.56 10.70
C GLY A 66 -9.50 1.95 11.26
N LEU A 67 -8.59 2.90 11.04
CA LEU A 67 -8.76 4.28 11.50
C LEU A 67 -9.69 5.12 10.62
N GLY A 68 -10.12 4.59 9.46
CA GLY A 68 -11.01 5.29 8.55
C GLY A 68 -10.48 6.66 8.11
N SER A 69 -11.34 7.67 8.10
CA SER A 69 -10.97 9.02 7.62
C SER A 69 -9.77 9.63 8.31
N ASN A 70 -9.51 9.29 9.57
CA ASN A 70 -8.34 9.81 10.30
C ASN A 70 -7.03 9.39 9.62
N ALA A 71 -6.94 8.14 9.15
CA ALA A 71 -5.74 7.64 8.47
C ALA A 71 -5.63 8.05 6.99
N LEU A 72 -6.70 8.54 6.35
CA LEU A 72 -6.61 9.15 5.02
C LEU A 72 -5.68 10.37 5.02
N SER A 73 -5.57 11.08 6.15
CA SER A 73 -4.65 12.24 6.27
C SER A 73 -3.17 11.85 6.36
N PHE A 74 -2.85 10.55 6.52
CA PHE A 74 -1.48 10.07 6.69
C PHE A 74 -0.83 9.60 5.38
N VAL A 75 -1.63 9.37 4.32
CA VAL A 75 -1.23 8.73 3.06
C VAL A 75 -1.20 9.68 1.87
#